data_AF-A0ABD3BXZ2-F1
#
_entry.id   AF-A0ABD3BXZ2-F1
#
_cell.length_a   1.000
_cell.length_b   1.000
_cell.length_c   1.000
_cell.angle_alpha   90.00
_cell.angle_beta   90.00
_cell.angle_gamma   90.00
#
_symmetry.space_group_name_H-M   'P 1'
#
loop_
_entity.id
_entity.type
_entity.pdbx_description
1 polymer ?
#
loop_
_entity_poly.entity_id
_entity_poly.type
_entity_poly.pdbx_seq_one_letter_code
_entity_poly.pdbx_strand_id
1 'polypeptide(L)'
;MSSRSSKSNQNRSGDGSGSRSSNSHGNELGRCNCGIQVEVMTEWTVDNPGRRYEACPNYKLSHHPVGFSDGLMKRCVPDQNTSSQIRDKNNLELTLITEQAKLKCVQAVMERQGKALGHQRSLDERLNTVLAAQRDLTLHLGLCEKKERKLKIIIAAMVLVIAFQVMMQPAFGRSRG
;
A
#
# COMPACT_ATOMS: atom_id res chain seq x y z
N MET A 1 6.09 7.56 42.94
CA MET A 1 4.84 8.35 42.86
C MET A 1 3.72 7.43 42.39
N SER A 2 2.70 7.32 43.25
CA SER A 2 1.27 7.05 43.01
C SER A 2 0.78 5.95 42.06
N SER A 3 0.18 4.96 42.72
CA SER A 3 -0.78 3.93 42.31
C SER A 3 -1.92 4.40 41.40
N ARG A 4 -2.48 3.49 40.58
CA ARG A 4 -3.93 3.43 40.30
C ARG A 4 -4.38 2.03 39.88
N SER A 5 -4.96 1.32 40.84
CA SER A 5 -5.84 0.17 40.66
C SER A 5 -7.30 0.66 40.58
N SER A 6 -8.14 0.02 39.77
CA SER A 6 -9.63 0.11 39.85
C SER A 6 -10.17 -1.21 39.27
N LYS A 7 -10.47 -2.20 40.11
CA LYS A 7 -11.74 -2.47 40.81
C LYS A 7 -12.91 -2.87 39.88
N SER A 8 -13.27 -4.13 40.05
CA SER A 8 -14.46 -4.88 39.64
C SER A 8 -15.75 -4.43 40.34
N ASN A 9 -16.91 -4.69 39.72
CA ASN A 9 -18.07 -5.44 40.25
C ASN A 9 -19.31 -5.19 39.36
N GLN A 10 -19.84 -6.21 38.68
CA GLN A 10 -20.81 -7.25 39.11
C GLN A 10 -22.28 -6.88 38.82
N ASN A 11 -22.85 -7.70 37.92
CA ASN A 11 -24.14 -8.40 37.96
C ASN A 11 -25.46 -7.61 38.16
N ARG A 12 -26.42 -7.91 37.27
CA ARG A 12 -27.70 -8.56 37.65
C ARG A 12 -28.39 -9.21 36.45
N SER A 13 -28.73 -10.48 36.65
CA SER A 13 -29.52 -11.38 35.80
C SER A 13 -30.97 -10.92 35.69
N GLY A 14 -31.67 -11.39 34.64
CA GLY A 14 -33.11 -11.27 34.51
C GLY A 14 -33.64 -12.08 33.33
N ASP A 15 -33.72 -13.40 33.50
CA ASP A 15 -34.61 -14.27 32.74
C ASP A 15 -36.05 -13.79 32.89
N GLY A 16 -36.76 -13.69 31.77
CA GLY A 16 -38.15 -13.25 31.72
C GLY A 16 -38.90 -13.89 30.56
N SER A 17 -39.22 -15.18 30.72
CA SER A 17 -40.25 -15.86 29.91
C SER A 17 -41.60 -15.18 30.15
N GLY A 18 -42.17 -14.59 29.10
CA GLY A 18 -43.48 -13.92 29.15
C GLY A 18 -44.27 -14.14 27.86
N SER A 19 -45.15 -15.14 27.91
CA SER A 19 -46.42 -15.31 27.17
C SER A 19 -46.61 -14.49 25.89
N ARG A 20 -46.48 -15.13 24.71
CA ARG A 20 -47.04 -14.60 23.47
C ARG A 20 -48.56 -14.74 23.51
N SER A 21 -49.21 -13.71 24.04
CA SER A 21 -50.65 -13.51 23.94
C SER A 21 -51.07 -13.48 22.47
N SER A 22 -51.98 -14.37 22.12
CA SER A 22 -52.68 -14.42 20.84
C SER A 22 -53.56 -13.17 20.70
N ASN A 23 -52.97 -12.04 20.30
CA ASN A 23 -53.74 -10.86 19.91
C ASN A 23 -54.38 -11.14 18.54
N SER A 24 -55.67 -11.45 18.57
CA SER A 24 -56.59 -11.30 17.46
C SER A 24 -56.66 -9.83 17.06
N HIS A 25 -55.67 -9.35 16.31
CA HIS A 25 -55.80 -8.11 15.56
C HIS A 25 -56.80 -8.35 14.44
N GLY A 26 -57.91 -7.62 14.47
CA GLY A 26 -58.83 -7.51 13.35
C GLY A 26 -58.05 -7.25 12.07
N ASN A 27 -58.52 -7.83 10.97
CA ASN A 27 -57.87 -7.87 9.66
C ASN A 27 -57.59 -6.46 9.10
N GLU A 28 -56.61 -5.76 9.64
CA GLU A 28 -56.02 -4.60 8.99
C GLU A 28 -55.23 -5.12 7.80
N LEU A 29 -55.83 -4.99 6.62
CA LEU A 29 -55.14 -5.23 5.35
C LEU A 29 -53.80 -4.48 5.40
N GLY A 30 -52.71 -5.23 5.25
CA GLY A 30 -51.36 -4.69 5.40
C GLY A 30 -51.09 -3.57 4.40
N ARG A 31 -50.10 -2.71 4.67
CA ARG A 31 -49.61 -1.79 3.65
C ARG A 31 -48.58 -2.48 2.76
N CYS A 32 -48.60 -2.18 1.46
CA CYS A 32 -47.51 -2.52 0.55
C CYS A 32 -46.23 -1.76 0.95
N ASN A 33 -45.08 -2.13 0.38
CA ASN A 33 -43.84 -1.37 0.58
C ASN A 33 -43.91 0.05 0.00
N CYS A 34 -44.87 0.32 -0.88
CA CYS A 34 -45.22 1.66 -1.34
C CYS A 34 -46.00 2.51 -0.31
N GLY A 35 -46.35 1.96 0.86
CA GLY A 35 -47.11 2.66 1.91
C GLY A 35 -48.63 2.74 1.66
N ILE A 36 -49.10 2.25 0.52
CA ILE A 36 -50.52 2.14 0.14
C ILE A 36 -51.12 0.89 0.79
N GLN A 37 -52.40 0.96 1.19
CA GLN A 37 -53.12 -0.20 1.73
C GLN A 37 -53.30 -1.26 0.63
N VAL A 38 -53.00 -2.53 0.94
CA VAL A 38 -53.26 -3.62 0.00
C VAL A 38 -54.76 -3.85 -0.11
N GLU A 39 -55.22 -4.23 -1.30
CA GLU A 39 -56.61 -4.57 -1.55
C GLU A 39 -56.75 -6.06 -1.85
N VAL A 40 -57.89 -6.64 -1.47
CA VAL A 40 -58.22 -8.01 -1.81
C VAL A 40 -58.77 -8.04 -3.23
N MET A 41 -57.97 -8.53 -4.17
CA MET A 41 -58.39 -8.74 -5.56
C MET A 41 -58.91 -10.17 -5.74
N THR A 42 -59.75 -10.38 -6.75
CA THR A 42 -60.28 -11.70 -7.11
C THR A 42 -59.80 -12.05 -8.52
N GLU A 43 -59.17 -13.21 -8.67
CA GLU A 43 -58.75 -13.75 -9.95
C GLU A 43 -59.91 -14.53 -10.59
N TRP A 44 -60.11 -14.33 -11.89
CA TRP A 44 -61.10 -15.05 -12.69
C TRP A 44 -60.40 -15.72 -13.88
N THR A 45 -59.48 -16.64 -13.58
CA THR A 45 -58.80 -17.46 -14.60
C THR A 45 -59.43 -18.85 -14.67
N VAL A 46 -59.25 -19.55 -15.79
CA VAL A 46 -59.77 -20.92 -16.00
C VAL A 46 -59.25 -21.87 -14.92
N ASP A 47 -58.00 -21.71 -14.52
CA ASP A 47 -57.32 -22.57 -13.54
C ASP A 47 -57.58 -22.14 -12.09
N ASN A 48 -58.06 -20.92 -11.85
CA ASN A 48 -58.27 -20.38 -10.49
C ASN A 48 -59.48 -19.41 -10.41
N PRO A 49 -60.71 -19.88 -10.72
CA PRO A 49 -61.88 -19.01 -10.71
C PRO A 49 -62.26 -18.62 -9.28
N GLY A 50 -62.33 -17.32 -9.01
CA GLY A 50 -62.80 -16.78 -7.73
C GLY A 50 -61.75 -16.75 -6.61
N ARG A 51 -60.47 -17.04 -6.90
CA ARG A 51 -59.41 -17.01 -5.89
C ARG A 51 -59.13 -15.57 -5.45
N ARG A 52 -59.19 -15.32 -4.14
CA ARG A 52 -58.90 -14.00 -3.54
C ARG A 52 -57.46 -13.91 -3.09
N TYR A 53 -56.81 -12.77 -3.34
CA TYR A 53 -55.44 -12.50 -2.93
C TYR A 53 -55.24 -11.03 -2.58
N GLU A 54 -54.35 -10.74 -1.63
CA GLU A 54 -53.97 -9.37 -1.27
C GLU A 54 -52.89 -8.87 -2.22
N ALA A 55 -53.17 -7.80 -2.96
CA ALA A 55 -52.25 -7.22 -3.91
C ALA A 55 -52.16 -5.69 -3.77
N CYS A 56 -51.01 -5.15 -4.14
CA CYS A 56 -50.87 -3.71 -4.29
C CYS A 56 -51.68 -3.24 -5.52
N PRO A 57 -52.52 -2.20 -5.41
CA PRO A 57 -53.27 -1.64 -6.55
C PRO A 57 -52.37 -1.25 -7.74
N ASN A 58 -51.14 -0.82 -7.45
CA ASN A 58 -50.17 -0.37 -8.45
C ASN A 58 -49.37 -1.50 -9.12
N TYR A 59 -49.69 -2.77 -8.85
CA TYR A 59 -48.94 -3.93 -9.35
C TYR A 59 -49.18 -4.23 -10.83
N LYS A 60 -50.20 -3.65 -11.45
CA LYS A 60 -50.51 -3.86 -12.87
C LYS A 60 -49.82 -2.79 -13.70
N LEU A 61 -48.76 -3.13 -14.44
CA LEU A 61 -48.43 -2.54 -15.76
C LEU A 61 -47.23 -3.16 -16.51
N SER A 62 -46.54 -4.19 -16.00
CA SER A 62 -45.47 -4.84 -16.79
C SER A 62 -45.35 -6.34 -16.52
N HIS A 63 -45.95 -7.14 -17.42
CA HIS A 63 -45.62 -8.52 -17.80
C HIS A 63 -45.05 -9.47 -16.72
N HIS A 64 -45.89 -10.41 -16.25
CA HIS A 64 -45.45 -11.61 -15.53
C HIS A 64 -45.58 -12.86 -16.43
N PRO A 65 -44.66 -13.83 -16.32
CA PRO A 65 -45.01 -15.23 -16.49
C PRO A 65 -44.98 -15.94 -15.13
N VAL A 66 -46.17 -16.43 -14.77
CA VAL A 66 -46.49 -17.73 -14.13
C VAL A 66 -45.49 -18.29 -13.11
N GLY A 67 -45.89 -18.32 -11.84
CA GLY A 67 -45.19 -19.02 -10.77
C GLY A 67 -45.65 -18.57 -9.37
N PHE A 68 -46.93 -18.82 -9.04
CA PHE A 68 -47.46 -18.58 -7.69
C PHE A 68 -47.08 -19.76 -6.78
N SER A 69 -45.89 -19.71 -6.20
CA SER A 69 -45.54 -20.55 -5.05
C SER A 69 -45.49 -19.72 -3.78
N ASP A 70 -46.11 -20.27 -2.75
CA ASP A 70 -46.46 -19.71 -1.46
C ASP A 70 -45.37 -18.90 -0.74
N GLY A 71 -45.83 -17.81 -0.11
CA GLY A 71 -45.15 -17.20 1.02
C GLY A 71 -44.04 -16.20 0.66
N LEU A 72 -44.31 -14.92 0.92
CA LEU A 72 -43.40 -13.77 0.79
C LEU A 72 -43.07 -13.30 -0.63
N MET A 73 -43.91 -12.42 -1.18
CA MET A 73 -43.40 -11.34 -2.03
C MET A 73 -43.99 -9.98 -1.64
N LYS A 74 -43.49 -9.43 -0.54
CA LYS A 74 -43.46 -7.98 -0.30
C LYS A 74 -42.21 -7.38 -0.97
N ARG A 75 -42.17 -7.36 -2.30
CA ARG A 75 -41.21 -6.52 -3.02
C ARG A 75 -41.93 -5.79 -4.14
N CYS A 76 -42.11 -4.48 -3.94
CA CYS A 76 -42.27 -3.57 -5.06
C CYS A 76 -41.00 -3.72 -5.92
N VAL A 77 -41.14 -4.22 -7.13
CA VAL A 77 -40.07 -4.15 -8.13
C VAL A 77 -39.99 -2.67 -8.52
N PRO A 78 -38.87 -1.96 -8.26
CA PRO A 78 -38.71 -0.63 -8.79
C PRO A 78 -38.62 -0.73 -10.32
N ASP A 79 -39.30 0.20 -10.98
CA ASP A 79 -39.35 0.41 -12.42
C ASP A 79 -38.06 -0.02 -13.15
N GLN A 80 -38.17 -1.07 -13.98
CA GLN A 80 -37.01 -1.69 -14.64
C GLN A 80 -36.41 -0.80 -15.75
N ASN A 81 -37.00 0.34 -16.09
CA ASN A 81 -36.49 1.19 -17.17
C ASN A 81 -35.55 2.32 -16.72
N THR A 82 -35.34 2.52 -15.42
CA THR A 82 -34.32 3.46 -14.90
C THR A 82 -33.15 2.74 -14.20
N SER A 83 -33.30 1.46 -13.86
CA SER A 83 -32.32 0.70 -13.08
C SER A 83 -31.06 0.31 -13.86
N SER A 84 -31.16 0.11 -15.19
CA SER A 84 -30.00 -0.18 -16.05
C SER A 84 -29.09 1.04 -16.21
N GLN A 85 -29.64 2.22 -16.54
CA GLN A 85 -28.84 3.45 -16.67
C GLN A 85 -28.20 3.90 -15.35
N ILE A 86 -28.89 3.72 -14.21
CA ILE A 86 -28.32 4.03 -12.89
C ILE A 86 -27.21 3.04 -12.53
N ARG A 87 -27.35 1.75 -12.85
CA ARG A 87 -26.28 0.75 -12.68
C ARG A 87 -25.08 1.06 -13.56
N ASP A 88 -25.30 1.40 -14.82
CA ASP A 88 -24.21 1.71 -15.76
C ASP A 88 -23.47 2.99 -15.36
N LYS A 89 -24.18 4.01 -14.86
CA LYS A 89 -23.57 5.24 -14.32
C LYS A 89 -22.75 4.97 -13.04
N ASN A 90 -23.28 4.15 -12.13
CA ASN A 90 -22.57 3.77 -10.91
C ASN A 90 -21.34 2.88 -11.20
N ASN A 91 -21.42 2.01 -12.21
CA ASN A 91 -20.28 1.21 -12.68
C ASN A 91 -19.20 2.10 -13.31
N LEU A 92 -19.59 3.11 -14.09
CA LEU A 92 -18.66 4.05 -14.72
C LEU A 92 -17.94 4.92 -13.68
N GLU A 93 -18.66 5.46 -12.69
CA GLU A 93 -18.06 6.21 -11.58
C GLU A 93 -17.11 5.33 -10.76
N LEU A 94 -17.47 4.07 -10.53
CA LEU A 94 -16.59 3.12 -9.83
C LEU A 94 -15.30 2.88 -10.62
N THR A 95 -15.38 2.67 -11.95
CA THR A 95 -14.17 2.55 -12.78
C THR A 95 -13.31 3.81 -12.75
N LEU A 96 -13.91 4.99 -12.77
CA LEU A 96 -13.18 6.26 -12.70
C LEU A 96 -12.42 6.40 -11.37
N ILE A 97 -13.06 6.08 -10.25
CA ILE A 97 -12.44 6.09 -8.92
C ILE A 97 -11.28 5.08 -8.87
N THR A 98 -11.47 3.90 -9.46
CA THR A 98 -10.45 2.84 -9.47
C THR A 98 -9.23 3.25 -10.29
N GLU A 99 -9.43 3.83 -11.47
CA GLU A 99 -8.33 4.35 -12.31
C GLU A 99 -7.63 5.54 -11.64
N GLN A 100 -8.37 6.43 -10.99
CA GLN A 100 -7.78 7.53 -10.24
C GLN A 100 -6.91 7.03 -9.07
N ALA A 101 -7.34 5.96 -8.39
CA ALA A 101 -6.54 5.32 -7.34
C ALA A 101 -5.26 4.68 -7.91
N LYS A 102 -5.35 4.02 -9.08
CA LYS A 102 -4.18 3.47 -9.78
C LYS A 102 -3.18 4.56 -10.15
N LEU A 103 -3.64 5.68 -10.71
CA LEU A 103 -2.77 6.81 -11.07
C LEU A 103 -2.05 7.40 -9.84
N LYS A 104 -2.76 7.56 -8.72
CA LYS A 104 -2.13 8.01 -7.46
C LYS A 104 -1.09 7.00 -6.94
N CYS A 105 -1.36 5.71 -7.08
CA CYS A 105 -0.40 4.66 -6.73
C CYS A 105 0.87 4.74 -7.60
N VAL A 106 0.71 4.85 -8.92
CA VAL A 106 1.83 5.01 -9.86
C VAL A 106 2.64 6.27 -9.56
N GLN A 107 1.98 7.39 -9.27
CA GLN A 107 2.64 8.64 -8.89
C GLN A 107 3.48 8.47 -7.62
N ALA A 108 2.96 7.78 -6.60
CA ALA A 108 3.71 7.50 -5.37
C ALA A 108 4.93 6.59 -5.61
N VAL A 109 4.82 5.62 -6.52
CA VAL A 109 5.96 4.76 -6.92
C VAL A 109 7.03 5.58 -7.62
N MET A 110 6.65 6.45 -8.56
CA MET A 110 7.56 7.34 -9.27
C MET A 110 8.31 8.28 -8.31
N GLU A 111 7.62 8.85 -7.31
CA GLU A 111 8.25 9.72 -6.31
C GLU A 111 9.27 8.97 -5.46
N ARG A 112 8.96 7.72 -5.06
CA ARG A 112 9.91 6.85 -4.34
C ARG A 112 11.13 6.52 -5.19
N GLN A 113 10.94 6.22 -6.48
CA GLN A 113 12.05 5.99 -7.41
C GLN A 113 12.90 7.25 -7.61
N GLY A 114 12.28 8.43 -7.70
CA GLY A 114 12.99 9.71 -7.78
C GLY A 114 13.91 9.95 -6.58
N LYS A 115 13.43 9.64 -5.36
CA LYS A 115 14.26 9.73 -4.13
C LYS A 115 15.43 8.74 -4.14
N ALA A 116 15.19 7.51 -4.60
CA ALA A 116 16.25 6.49 -4.72
C ALA A 116 17.33 6.91 -5.74
N LEU A 117 16.94 7.45 -6.90
CA LEU A 117 17.87 7.98 -7.90
C LEU A 117 18.68 9.17 -7.38
N GLY A 118 18.05 10.04 -6.57
CA GLY A 118 18.76 11.13 -5.89
C GLY A 118 19.84 10.61 -4.94
N HIS A 119 19.52 9.58 -4.16
CA HIS A 119 20.51 8.94 -3.28
C HIS A 119 21.65 8.29 -4.08
N GLN A 120 21.34 7.66 -5.20
CA GLN A 120 22.34 7.04 -6.06
C GLN A 120 23.31 8.08 -6.65
N ARG A 121 22.82 9.23 -7.12
CA ARG A 121 23.69 10.34 -7.58
C ARG A 121 24.62 10.85 -6.48
N SER A 122 24.11 10.96 -5.24
CA SER A 122 24.94 11.38 -4.10
C SER A 122 26.05 10.36 -3.79
N LEU A 123 25.76 9.06 -3.90
CA LEU A 123 26.77 8.02 -3.75
C LEU A 123 27.82 8.07 -4.88
N ASP A 124 27.40 8.29 -6.13
CA ASP A 124 28.32 8.43 -7.26
C ASP A 124 29.24 9.64 -7.10
N GLU A 125 28.74 10.76 -6.60
CA GLU A 125 29.55 11.95 -6.29
C GLU A 125 30.57 11.67 -5.19
N ARG A 126 30.17 10.98 -4.12
CA ARG A 126 31.09 10.54 -3.05
C ARG A 126 32.13 9.56 -3.56
N LEU A 127 31.75 8.64 -4.45
CA LEU A 127 32.70 7.70 -5.06
C LEU A 127 33.73 8.44 -5.92
N ASN A 128 33.29 9.41 -6.72
CA ASN A 128 34.18 10.20 -7.56
C ASN A 128 35.19 11.03 -6.75
N THR A 129 34.78 11.60 -5.61
CA THR A 129 35.70 12.33 -4.71
C THR A 129 36.75 11.40 -4.08
N VAL A 130 36.34 10.20 -3.65
CA VAL A 130 37.27 9.19 -3.12
C VAL A 130 38.25 8.71 -4.19
N LEU A 131 37.79 8.47 -5.42
CA LEU A 131 38.66 8.09 -6.54
C LEU A 131 39.65 9.19 -6.90
N ALA A 132 39.24 10.46 -6.84
CA ALA A 132 40.14 11.59 -7.06
C ALA A 132 41.25 11.64 -5.99
N ALA A 133 40.89 11.47 -4.71
CA ALA A 133 41.85 11.41 -3.61
C ALA A 133 42.82 10.22 -3.73
N GLN A 134 42.33 9.05 -4.18
CA GLN A 134 43.17 7.87 -4.41
C GLN A 134 44.22 8.13 -5.51
N ARG A 135 43.82 8.79 -6.60
CA ARG A 135 44.74 9.14 -7.69
C ARG A 135 45.83 10.10 -7.21
N ASP A 136 45.45 11.11 -6.43
CA ASP A 136 46.38 12.06 -5.84
C ASP A 136 47.41 11.36 -4.92
N LEU A 137 46.94 10.49 -4.03
CA LEU A 137 47.82 9.71 -3.15
C LEU A 137 48.79 8.83 -3.96
N THR A 138 48.30 8.23 -5.05
CA THR A 138 49.12 7.39 -5.95
C THR A 138 50.23 8.21 -6.61
N LEU A 139 49.93 9.44 -7.05
CA LEU A 139 50.95 10.34 -7.60
C LEU A 139 51.98 10.74 -6.53
N HIS A 140 51.52 11.04 -5.32
CA HIS A 140 52.39 11.38 -4.20
C HIS A 140 53.36 10.24 -3.84
N LEU A 141 52.88 8.99 -3.80
CA LEU A 141 53.72 7.81 -3.60
C LEU A 141 54.79 7.69 -4.69
N GLY A 142 54.41 7.85 -5.96
CA GLY A 142 55.36 7.82 -7.08
C GLY A 142 56.45 8.89 -6.98
N LEU A 143 56.11 10.10 -6.49
CA LEU A 143 57.10 11.15 -6.24
C LEU A 143 58.03 10.81 -5.08
N CYS A 144 57.51 10.21 -4.00
CA CYS A 144 58.31 9.75 -2.86
C CYS A 144 59.30 8.67 -3.29
N GLU A 145 58.88 7.66 -4.05
CA GLU A 145 59.77 6.61 -4.58
C GLU A 145 60.87 7.18 -5.49
N LYS A 146 60.54 8.20 -6.29
CA LYS A 146 61.54 8.88 -7.14
C LYS A 146 62.57 9.63 -6.30
N LYS A 147 62.14 10.30 -5.22
CA LYS A 147 63.04 10.96 -4.26
C LYS A 147 63.92 9.96 -3.53
N GLU A 148 63.35 8.84 -3.08
CA GLU A 148 64.09 7.77 -2.41
C GLU A 148 65.18 7.19 -3.31
N ARG A 149 64.86 6.91 -4.58
CA ARG A 149 65.87 6.45 -5.56
C ARG A 149 66.99 7.46 -5.75
N LYS A 150 66.68 8.76 -5.86
CA LYS A 150 67.70 9.81 -5.96
C LYS A 150 68.58 9.85 -4.71
N LEU A 151 67.99 9.76 -3.52
CA LEU A 151 68.74 9.76 -2.27
C LEU A 151 69.67 8.55 -2.16
N LYS A 152 69.20 7.36 -2.52
CA LYS A 152 70.02 6.13 -2.55
C LYS A 152 71.24 6.28 -3.48
N ILE A 153 71.06 6.88 -4.66
CA ILE A 153 72.15 7.13 -5.61
C ILE A 153 73.17 8.11 -5.01
N ILE A 154 72.72 9.20 -4.38
CA ILE A 154 73.61 10.19 -3.74
C ILE A 154 74.41 9.54 -2.62
N ILE A 155 73.76 8.77 -1.74
CA ILE A 155 74.43 8.06 -0.65
C ILE A 155 75.49 7.09 -1.21
N ALA A 156 75.14 6.30 -2.24
CA ALA A 156 76.09 5.38 -2.87
C ALA A 156 77.31 6.12 -3.46
N ALA A 157 77.10 7.26 -4.12
CA ALA A 157 78.18 8.08 -4.65
C ALA A 157 79.08 8.63 -3.54
N MET A 158 78.50 9.11 -2.43
CA MET A 158 79.27 9.59 -1.27
C MET A 158 80.13 8.46 -0.65
N VAL A 159 79.56 7.26 -0.51
CA VAL A 159 80.30 6.10 0.00
C VAL A 159 81.47 5.74 -0.93
N LEU A 160 81.28 5.79 -2.25
CA LEU A 160 82.35 5.55 -3.22
C LEU A 160 83.47 6.60 -3.12
N VAL A 161 83.12 7.88 -2.96
CA VAL A 161 84.11 8.96 -2.79
C VAL A 161 84.92 8.74 -1.51
N ILE A 162 84.28 8.40 -0.40
CA ILE A 162 84.96 8.11 0.88
C ILE A 162 85.87 6.90 0.72
N ALA A 163 85.40 5.81 0.11
CA ALA A 163 86.21 4.62 -0.14
C ALA A 163 87.44 4.94 -0.99
N PHE A 164 87.28 5.77 -2.03
CA PHE A 164 88.39 6.23 -2.87
C PHE A 164 89.40 7.08 -2.09
N GLN A 165 88.93 8.01 -1.24
CA GLN A 165 89.81 8.80 -0.37
C GLN A 165 90.61 7.91 0.58
N VAL A 166 89.99 6.90 1.19
CA VAL A 166 90.67 5.94 2.07
C VAL A 166 91.70 5.10 1.30
N MET A 167 91.39 4.64 0.09
CA MET A 167 92.34 3.89 -0.74
C MET A 167 93.51 4.72 -1.25
N MET A 168 93.30 6.02 -1.50
CA MET A 168 94.33 6.94 -1.99
C MET A 168 95.18 7.56 -0.88
N GLN A 169 94.89 7.30 0.41
CA GLN A 169 95.80 7.67 1.49
C GLN A 169 97.11 6.88 1.28
N PRO A 170 98.21 7.54 0.90
CA PRO A 170 99.44 6.82 0.64
C PRO A 170 99.91 6.22 1.95
N ALA A 171 100.52 5.03 1.89
CA ALA A 171 101.03 4.30 3.06
C ALA A 171 102.24 5.00 3.74
N PHE A 172 102.23 6.33 3.83
CA PHE A 172 103.16 7.16 4.59
C PHE A 172 102.92 6.95 6.09
N GLY A 173 103.43 5.86 6.63
CA GLY A 173 103.32 5.63 8.07
C GLY A 173 103.93 4.37 8.64
N ARG A 174 104.42 3.43 7.82
CA ARG A 174 105.23 2.29 8.31
C ARG A 174 106.68 2.43 7.90
N SER A 175 107.33 3.51 8.33
CA SER A 175 108.80 3.55 8.36
C SER A 175 109.25 4.34 9.58
N ARG A 176 109.21 3.68 10.74
CA ARG A 176 110.07 4.01 11.88
C ARG A 176 110.54 2.70 12.50
N GLY A 177 111.72 2.27 12.08
CA GLY A 177 112.73 1.84 13.05
C GLY A 177 113.27 3.04 13.82
#